data_AF-S2DDW7-F1
#
_entry.id   AF-S2DDW7-F1
#
_cell.length_a   1.000
_cell.length_b   1.000
_cell.length_c   1.000
_cell.angle_alpha   90.00
_cell.angle_beta   90.00
_cell.angle_gamma   90.00
#
_symmetry.space_group_name_H-M   'P 1'
#
loop_
_entity.id
_entity.type
_entity.pdbx_description
1 polymer ?
#
loop_
_entity_poly.entity_id
_entity_poly.type
_entity_poly.pdbx_seq_one_letter_code
_entity_poly.pdbx_strand_id
1 'polypeptide(L)'
;MNDVEGAAKLQSTTIAGFYSYELRISDRAYFRPGFRASYIRRDIGFFENLIFANQIDETNPFGPTLPSTDLPGFGEPVNMLSLSFGGLFFTENFWFGIAADHVNTPNQSFLDGVSRLPAKYSVHTGYRIALASGGYRRDFTHMTRQRYIVPTLNYKRQGPFEQLDLGAYLYSEPLMIGLWYRGLPYRPIENQLNRDALVVMVGVNLPSGMNVGYSFDYTVSQLGMQSGGAHEISVSFLLADKNKSKLRSRDTILPCPKF
;
A
#
# COMPACT_ATOMS: atom_id res chain seq x y z
N MET A 1 -3.64 -5.91 9.68
CA MET A 1 -2.37 -5.16 9.61
C MET A 1 -2.17 -4.49 10.95
N ASN A 2 -0.97 -4.60 11.52
CA ASN A 2 -0.59 -3.88 12.73
C ASN A 2 0.57 -2.96 12.33
N ASP A 3 0.46 -1.69 12.69
CA ASP A 3 1.44 -0.64 12.38
C ASP A 3 1.84 0.05 13.67
N VAL A 4 3.13 0.40 13.81
CA VAL A 4 3.66 1.06 15.01
C VAL A 4 4.52 2.24 14.58
N GLU A 5 4.10 3.45 14.94
CA GLU A 5 4.71 4.69 14.50
C GLU A 5 5.26 5.53 15.66
N GLY A 6 6.45 6.08 15.45
CA GLY A 6 7.05 7.13 16.29
C GLY A 6 7.52 6.70 17.69
N ALA A 7 8.13 7.65 18.40
CA ALA A 7 8.64 7.45 19.77
C ALA A 7 7.52 7.21 20.80
N ALA A 8 6.32 7.72 20.53
CA ALA A 8 5.12 7.52 21.35
C ALA A 8 4.44 6.16 21.13
N LYS A 9 5.01 5.29 20.28
CA LYS A 9 4.50 3.94 19.95
C LYS A 9 3.01 3.96 19.62
N LEU A 10 2.61 4.82 18.68
CA LEU A 10 1.23 4.81 18.20
C LEU A 10 0.98 3.50 17.46
N GLN A 11 0.09 2.67 17.98
CA GLN A 11 -0.23 1.37 17.42
C GLN A 11 -1.57 1.43 16.68
N SER A 12 -1.58 1.03 15.42
CA SER A 12 -2.78 0.98 14.58
C SER A 12 -3.05 -0.45 14.12
N THR A 13 -4.11 -1.05 14.64
CA THR A 13 -4.59 -2.36 14.19
C THR A 13 -5.76 -2.19 13.25
N THR A 14 -5.60 -2.66 12.01
CA THR A 14 -6.66 -2.64 11.00
C THR A 14 -7.06 -4.05 10.59
N ILE A 15 -8.35 -4.35 10.68
CA ILE A 15 -9.00 -5.54 10.13
C ILE A 15 -9.91 -5.09 9.00
N ALA A 16 -9.80 -5.68 7.81
CA ALA A 16 -10.60 -5.30 6.67
C ALA A 16 -11.15 -6.52 5.92
N GLY A 17 -12.43 -6.46 5.56
CA GLY A 17 -13.08 -7.36 4.64
C GLY A 17 -13.25 -6.70 3.27
N PHE A 18 -13.04 -7.49 2.22
CA PHE A 18 -13.18 -7.05 0.83
C PHE A 18 -14.19 -7.93 0.12
N TYR A 19 -15.06 -7.32 -0.66
CA TYR A 19 -15.97 -8.01 -1.57
C TYR A 19 -15.84 -7.38 -2.95
N SER A 20 -15.61 -8.20 -3.97
CA SER A 20 -15.54 -7.75 -5.35
C SER A 20 -16.32 -8.69 -6.25
N TYR A 21 -16.85 -8.15 -7.34
CA TYR A 21 -17.60 -8.91 -8.32
C TYR A 21 -17.04 -8.63 -9.71
N GLU A 22 -16.81 -9.65 -10.53
CA GLU A 22 -16.31 -9.48 -11.90
C GLU A 22 -17.45 -9.47 -12.91
N LEU A 23 -17.65 -8.33 -13.55
CA LEU A 23 -18.58 -8.12 -14.65
C LEU A 23 -17.82 -8.19 -15.97
N ARG A 24 -18.24 -9.10 -16.86
CA ARG A 24 -17.77 -9.14 -18.24
C ARG A 24 -18.62 -8.16 -19.06
N ILE A 25 -18.03 -7.05 -19.49
CA ILE A 25 -18.72 -6.06 -20.34
C ILE A 25 -18.65 -6.48 -21.80
N SER A 26 -17.49 -6.98 -22.24
CA SER A 26 -17.25 -7.46 -23.60
C SER A 26 -16.29 -8.65 -23.57
N ASP A 27 -15.97 -9.23 -24.72
CA ASP A 27 -15.06 -10.37 -24.81
C ASP A 27 -13.65 -10.06 -24.32
N ARG A 28 -13.23 -8.79 -24.41
CA ARG A 28 -11.90 -8.30 -24.01
C ARG A 28 -11.94 -7.18 -22.97
N ALA A 29 -13.09 -6.93 -22.34
CA ALA A 29 -13.26 -5.83 -21.39
C ALA A 29 -14.07 -6.28 -20.17
N TYR A 30 -13.50 -6.01 -19.00
CA TYR A 30 -14.00 -6.47 -17.72
C TYR A 30 -14.03 -5.31 -16.73
N PHE A 31 -15.03 -5.30 -15.87
CA PHE A 31 -15.18 -4.33 -14.82
C PHE A 31 -15.40 -5.02 -13.49
N ARG A 32 -14.65 -4.62 -12.47
CA ARG A 32 -14.71 -5.16 -11.12
C ARG A 32 -15.03 -4.07 -10.12
N PRO A 33 -16.31 -3.84 -9.80
CA PRO A 33 -16.66 -3.09 -8.60
C PRO A 33 -16.17 -3.84 -7.35
N GLY A 34 -15.73 -3.06 -6.36
CA GLY A 34 -15.22 -3.56 -5.10
C GLY A 34 -15.73 -2.71 -3.93
N PHE A 35 -16.02 -3.38 -2.83
CA PHE A 35 -16.38 -2.80 -1.55
C PHE A 35 -15.41 -3.29 -0.48
N ARG A 36 -15.02 -2.40 0.42
CA ARG A 36 -14.16 -2.71 1.56
C ARG A 36 -14.75 -2.10 2.81
N ALA A 37 -14.92 -2.93 3.82
CA ALA A 37 -15.25 -2.51 5.18
C ALA A 37 -14.05 -2.78 6.08
N SER A 38 -13.59 -1.77 6.80
CA SER A 38 -12.43 -1.87 7.68
C SER A 38 -12.76 -1.39 9.09
N TYR A 39 -12.40 -2.18 10.08
CA TYR A 39 -12.36 -1.80 11.48
C TYR A 39 -10.92 -1.41 11.84
N ILE A 40 -10.73 -0.18 12.32
CA ILE A 40 -9.44 0.39 12.66
C ILE A 40 -9.48 0.69 14.16
N ARG A 41 -8.54 0.13 14.91
CA ARG A 41 -8.31 0.44 16.31
C ARG A 41 -6.96 1.14 16.41
N ARG A 42 -6.95 2.35 16.96
CA ARG A 42 -5.71 3.09 17.24
C ARG A 42 -5.52 3.22 18.73
N ASP A 43 -4.31 2.95 19.15
CA ASP A 43 -3.87 2.99 20.53
C ASP A 43 -2.63 3.88 20.60
N ILE A 44 -2.54 4.69 21.64
CA ILE A 44 -1.34 5.45 21.94
C ILE A 44 -0.82 4.82 23.22
N GLY A 45 0.43 4.36 23.25
CA GLY A 45 1.07 3.78 24.45
C GLY A 45 1.29 4.82 25.56
N PHE A 46 0.23 5.53 25.95
CA PHE A 46 0.17 6.77 26.71
C PHE A 46 0.59 6.56 28.16
N PHE A 47 0.20 5.43 28.77
CA PHE A 47 0.51 5.11 30.18
C PHE A 47 1.82 4.37 30.39
N GLU A 48 2.41 3.80 29.34
CA GLU A 48 3.61 2.95 29.48
C GLU A 48 4.94 3.69 29.29
N ASN A 49 4.94 4.86 28.64
CA ASN A 49 6.19 5.54 28.26
C ASN A 49 6.22 7.06 28.55
N LEU A 50 5.16 7.64 29.14
CA LEU A 50 5.13 9.06 29.51
C LEU A 50 5.18 9.20 31.03
N ILE A 51 6.15 9.98 31.52
CA ILE A 51 6.20 10.45 32.91
C ILE A 51 5.53 11.81 32.93
N PHE A 52 4.40 11.91 33.64
CA PHE A 52 3.67 13.15 33.80
C PHE A 52 4.22 13.96 34.97
N ALA A 53 4.09 15.29 34.91
CA ALA A 53 4.59 16.18 35.95
C ALA A 53 3.98 15.90 37.33
N ASN A 54 2.74 15.41 37.39
CA ASN A 54 2.08 14.99 38.63
C ASN A 54 2.59 13.64 39.19
N GLN A 55 3.37 12.89 38.42
CA GLN A 55 4.07 11.68 38.88
C GLN A 55 5.48 12.00 39.39
N ILE A 56 5.98 13.22 39.19
CA ILE A 56 7.27 13.67 39.71
C ILE A 56 7.03 14.30 41.08
N ASP A 57 7.72 13.80 42.10
CA ASP A 57 7.70 14.39 43.43
C ASP A 57 8.47 15.73 43.41
N GLU A 58 7.78 16.84 43.68
CA GLU A 58 8.37 18.18 43.74
C GLU A 58 9.48 18.28 44.79
N THR A 59 9.46 17.43 45.83
CA THR A 59 10.45 17.43 46.91
C THR A 59 11.63 16.50 46.65
N ASN A 60 11.49 15.52 45.75
CA ASN A 60 12.57 14.65 45.32
C ASN A 60 12.45 14.30 43.82
N PRO A 61 12.91 15.20 42.92
CA PRO A 61 12.74 15.05 41.48
C PRO A 61 13.45 13.82 40.87
N PHE A 62 14.39 13.21 41.60
CA PHE A 62 15.13 12.00 41.18
C PHE A 62 14.66 10.73 41.91
N GLY A 63 13.59 10.83 42.71
CA GLY A 63 12.99 9.71 43.43
C GLY A 63 12.09 8.83 42.55
N PRO A 64 11.53 7.74 43.11
CA PRO A 64 10.53 6.93 42.41
C PRO A 64 9.29 7.76 42.07
N THR A 65 8.66 7.46 40.94
CA THR A 65 7.45 8.17 40.50
C THR A 65 6.27 7.88 41.42
N LEU A 66 5.45 8.91 41.67
CA LEU A 66 4.19 8.77 42.40
C LEU A 66 3.18 7.96 41.55
N PRO A 67 2.29 7.16 42.18
CA PRO A 67 1.25 6.45 41.44
C PRO A 67 0.38 7.46 40.67
N SER A 68 0.20 7.25 39.36
CA SER A 68 -0.67 8.13 38.56
C SER A 68 -2.10 8.03 39.05
N THR A 69 -2.73 9.18 39.19
CA THR A 69 -4.16 9.29 38.97
C THR A 69 -4.35 9.32 37.45
N ASP A 70 -4.76 8.20 36.87
CA ASP A 70 -5.10 8.15 35.45
C ASP A 70 -6.18 9.22 35.20
N LEU A 71 -5.87 10.23 34.38
CA LEU A 71 -6.87 11.22 34.00
C LEU A 71 -7.91 10.51 33.12
N PRO A 72 -9.17 10.35 33.57
CA PRO A 72 -10.19 9.71 32.76
C PRO A 72 -10.36 10.48 31.44
N GLY A 73 -10.30 9.78 30.31
CA GLY A 73 -10.39 10.35 28.96
C GLY A 73 -9.07 10.62 28.23
N PHE A 74 -7.91 10.35 28.86
CA PHE A 74 -6.61 10.41 28.18
C PHE A 74 -6.07 8.99 27.92
N GLY A 75 -5.66 8.70 26.68
CA GLY A 75 -5.01 7.43 26.32
C GLY A 75 -5.94 6.26 26.00
N GLU A 76 -7.27 6.46 25.92
CA GLU A 76 -8.18 5.40 25.49
C GLU A 76 -8.04 5.09 23.99
N PRO A 77 -8.13 3.80 23.59
CA PRO A 77 -8.02 3.43 22.20
C PRO A 77 -9.23 3.89 21.39
N VAL A 78 -8.97 4.52 20.25
CA VAL A 78 -10.00 5.00 19.32
C VAL A 78 -10.37 3.89 18.34
N ASN A 79 -11.65 3.53 18.32
CA ASN A 79 -12.20 2.53 17.42
C ASN A 79 -13.01 3.20 16.31
N MET A 80 -12.70 2.83 15.07
CA MET A 80 -13.24 3.48 13.89
C MET A 80 -13.70 2.44 12.87
N LEU A 81 -14.92 2.60 12.38
CA LEU A 81 -15.39 1.88 11.20
C LEU A 81 -15.15 2.74 9.97
N SER A 82 -14.55 2.19 8.95
CA SER A 82 -14.25 2.86 7.69
C SER A 82 -14.82 2.07 6.52
N LEU A 83 -15.58 2.74 5.67
CA LEU A 83 -16.16 2.17 4.45
C LEU A 83 -15.45 2.73 3.22
N SER A 84 -15.17 1.86 2.27
CA SER A 84 -14.43 2.19 1.05
C SER A 84 -15.05 1.51 -0.16
N PHE A 85 -15.03 2.20 -1.30
CA PHE A 85 -15.60 1.73 -2.55
C PHE A 85 -14.59 1.95 -3.67
N GLY A 86 -14.55 1.04 -4.63
CA GLY A 86 -13.67 1.18 -5.78
C GLY A 86 -14.16 0.39 -6.98
N GLY A 87 -13.52 0.62 -8.10
CA GLY A 87 -13.78 -0.09 -9.34
C GLY A 87 -12.49 -0.25 -10.11
N LEU A 88 -12.31 -1.42 -10.73
CA LEU A 88 -11.20 -1.70 -11.64
C LEU A 88 -11.77 -2.11 -12.99
N PHE A 89 -11.53 -1.29 -14.00
CA PHE A 89 -11.74 -1.64 -15.39
C PHE A 89 -10.44 -2.17 -15.98
N PHE A 90 -10.48 -3.29 -16.69
CA PHE A 90 -9.30 -3.84 -17.34
C PHE A 90 -9.64 -4.59 -18.62
N THR A 91 -8.66 -4.60 -19.52
CA THR A 91 -8.64 -5.34 -20.77
C THR A 91 -7.41 -6.25 -20.79
N GLU A 92 -7.12 -6.88 -21.94
CA GLU A 92 -5.89 -7.69 -22.10
C GLU A 92 -4.60 -6.87 -21.92
N ASN A 93 -4.63 -5.58 -22.28
CA ASN A 93 -3.44 -4.74 -22.33
C ASN A 93 -3.50 -3.51 -21.42
N PHE A 94 -4.67 -3.15 -20.87
CA PHE A 94 -4.84 -1.89 -20.16
C PHE A 94 -5.65 -2.10 -18.89
N TRP A 95 -5.36 -1.31 -17.85
CA TRP A 95 -6.22 -1.22 -16.68
C TRP A 95 -6.33 0.21 -16.19
N PHE A 96 -7.49 0.51 -15.63
CA PHE A 96 -7.82 1.77 -15.00
C PHE A 96 -8.68 1.47 -13.79
N GLY A 97 -8.26 1.96 -12.63
CA GLY A 97 -8.97 1.78 -11.39
C GLY A 97 -9.07 3.06 -10.60
N ILE A 98 -10.17 3.17 -9.88
CA ILE A 98 -10.46 4.27 -8.97
C ILE A 98 -10.88 3.68 -7.62
N ALA A 99 -10.48 4.31 -6.53
CA ALA A 99 -10.94 3.94 -5.20
C ALA A 99 -11.12 5.18 -4.33
N ALA A 100 -12.16 5.15 -3.50
CA ALA A 100 -12.44 6.10 -2.44
C ALA A 100 -12.44 5.34 -1.11
N ASP A 101 -11.42 5.56 -0.28
CA ASP A 101 -11.34 5.04 1.08
C ASP A 101 -11.88 6.05 2.10
N HIS A 102 -12.33 5.55 3.25
CA HIS A 102 -12.84 6.37 4.38
C HIS A 102 -14.01 7.29 3.97
N VAL A 103 -14.92 6.82 3.12
CA VAL A 103 -16.04 7.62 2.58
C VAL A 103 -16.97 8.14 3.68
N ASN A 104 -17.08 7.41 4.79
CA ASN A 104 -17.87 7.80 5.96
C ASN A 104 -17.12 8.75 6.92
N THR A 105 -15.92 9.22 6.55
CA THR A 105 -15.09 10.20 7.29
C THR A 105 -15.09 9.99 8.82
N PRO A 106 -14.63 8.83 9.31
CA PRO A 106 -14.74 8.48 10.72
C PRO A 106 -13.93 9.44 11.62
N ASN A 107 -14.40 9.64 12.86
CA ASN A 107 -13.71 10.46 13.85
C ASN A 107 -12.52 9.68 14.44
N GLN A 108 -11.31 10.26 14.36
CA GLN A 108 -10.05 9.73 14.87
C GLN A 108 -9.53 10.46 16.11
N SER A 109 -10.35 11.30 16.74
CA SER A 109 -9.94 12.05 17.93
C SER A 109 -9.69 11.14 19.13
N PHE A 110 -8.53 11.27 19.78
CA PHE A 110 -8.21 10.59 21.04
C PHE A 110 -8.69 11.35 22.28
N LEU A 111 -9.03 12.64 22.12
CA LEU A 111 -9.56 13.52 23.15
C LEU A 111 -10.98 13.95 22.75
N ASP A 112 -11.73 14.52 23.70
CA ASP A 112 -13.04 15.13 23.48
C ASP A 112 -12.97 16.24 22.41
N GLY A 113 -13.13 15.83 21.17
CA GLY A 113 -12.94 16.65 19.98
C GLY A 113 -13.37 15.91 18.71
N VAL A 114 -13.47 16.66 17.61
CA VAL A 114 -13.85 16.13 16.31
C VAL A 114 -12.66 16.26 15.36
N SER A 115 -11.94 15.16 15.16
CA SER A 115 -10.89 15.04 14.15
C SER A 115 -11.36 14.04 13.11
N ARG A 116 -11.96 14.51 12.02
CA ARG A 116 -12.48 13.62 10.97
C ARG A 116 -11.34 13.16 10.07
N LEU A 117 -11.22 11.86 9.86
CA LEU A 117 -10.32 11.30 8.86
C LEU A 117 -10.87 11.64 7.47
N PRO A 118 -10.19 12.47 6.66
CA PRO A 118 -10.68 12.80 5.32
C PRO A 118 -10.66 11.57 4.42
N ALA A 119 -11.65 11.52 3.52
CA ALA A 119 -11.72 10.50 2.48
C ALA A 119 -10.45 10.55 1.61
N LYS A 120 -9.94 9.37 1.25
CA LYS A 120 -8.78 9.22 0.38
C LYS A 120 -9.25 8.77 -0.99
N TYR A 121 -8.92 9.53 -2.01
CA TYR A 121 -9.19 9.17 -3.40
C TYR A 121 -7.90 8.68 -4.04
N SER A 122 -7.99 7.61 -4.82
CA SER A 122 -6.87 7.12 -5.61
C SER A 122 -7.32 6.73 -7.01
N VAL A 123 -6.44 6.98 -7.97
CA VAL A 123 -6.60 6.65 -9.37
C VAL A 123 -5.33 5.95 -9.80
N HIS A 124 -5.45 4.75 -10.35
CA HIS A 124 -4.31 3.98 -10.84
C HIS A 124 -4.58 3.44 -12.22
N THR A 125 -3.57 3.44 -13.06
CA THR A 125 -3.67 2.96 -14.43
C THR A 125 -2.34 2.41 -14.91
N GLY A 126 -2.39 1.51 -15.88
CA GLY A 126 -1.20 1.00 -16.54
C GLY A 126 -1.53 0.38 -17.88
N TYR A 127 -0.50 0.24 -18.69
CA TYR A 127 -0.61 -0.33 -20.03
C TYR A 127 0.50 -1.35 -20.24
N ARG A 128 0.14 -2.54 -20.70
CA ARG A 128 1.05 -3.64 -20.98
C ARG A 128 1.47 -3.59 -22.46
N ILE A 129 2.76 -3.34 -22.68
CA ILE A 129 3.40 -3.35 -23.99
C ILE A 129 4.17 -4.66 -24.12
N ALA A 130 3.69 -5.56 -24.97
CA ALA A 130 4.45 -6.78 -25.28
C ALA A 130 5.75 -6.41 -26.01
N LEU A 131 6.87 -6.95 -25.54
CA LEU A 131 8.15 -6.89 -26.24
C LEU A 131 8.32 -8.16 -27.09
N ALA A 132 9.28 -8.14 -28.02
CA ALA A 132 9.63 -9.33 -28.80
C ALA A 132 9.92 -10.52 -27.86
N SER A 133 9.27 -11.65 -28.15
CA SER A 133 9.37 -12.88 -27.38
C SER A 133 10.84 -13.30 -27.21
N GLY A 134 11.22 -13.72 -26.00
CA GLY A 134 12.56 -14.25 -25.73
C GLY A 134 12.74 -15.65 -26.33
N GLY A 135 13.93 -16.24 -26.11
CA GLY A 135 14.19 -17.64 -26.47
C GLY A 135 13.22 -18.61 -25.80
N TYR A 136 13.18 -19.86 -26.28
CA TYR A 136 12.36 -20.93 -25.72
C TYR A 136 12.60 -21.11 -24.22
N ARG A 137 11.52 -21.31 -23.45
CA ARG A 137 11.58 -21.74 -22.05
C ARG A 137 12.31 -23.08 -21.97
N ARG A 138 13.07 -23.30 -20.88
CA ARG A 138 13.76 -24.58 -20.59
C ARG A 138 12.80 -25.59 -19.95
N ASP A 139 11.55 -25.56 -20.37
CA ASP A 139 10.45 -26.36 -19.83
C ASP A 139 9.90 -27.20 -20.98
N PHE A 140 9.33 -28.37 -20.71
CA PHE A 140 8.73 -29.28 -21.73
C PHE A 140 7.51 -28.68 -22.48
N THR A 141 7.19 -27.40 -22.26
CA THR A 141 6.03 -26.70 -22.83
C THR A 141 6.33 -26.00 -24.15
N HIS A 142 7.59 -25.97 -24.62
CA HIS A 142 8.01 -25.33 -25.90
C HIS A 142 7.53 -23.88 -26.08
N MET A 143 7.19 -23.16 -25.01
CA MET A 143 6.74 -21.76 -25.09
C MET A 143 7.92 -20.79 -25.04
N THR A 144 7.85 -19.68 -25.76
CA THR A 144 8.87 -18.61 -25.70
C THR A 144 8.75 -17.82 -24.39
N ARG A 145 9.89 -17.38 -23.84
CA ARG A 145 9.91 -16.53 -22.64
C ARG A 145 9.14 -15.23 -22.91
N GLN A 146 8.24 -14.89 -21.99
CA GLN A 146 7.45 -13.66 -22.11
C GLN A 146 8.29 -12.46 -21.70
N ARG A 147 8.18 -11.40 -22.51
CA ARG A 147 8.79 -10.09 -22.23
C ARG A 147 7.75 -9.00 -22.44
N TYR A 148 7.59 -8.13 -21.47
CA TYR A 148 6.70 -6.98 -21.60
C TYR A 148 7.15 -5.84 -20.70
N ILE A 149 6.83 -4.62 -21.11
CA ILE A 149 6.99 -3.42 -20.30
C ILE A 149 5.61 -2.95 -19.86
N VAL A 150 5.53 -2.46 -18.64
CA VAL A 150 4.32 -1.90 -18.06
C VAL A 150 4.59 -0.52 -17.49
N PRO A 151 4.41 0.57 -18.24
CA PRO A 151 4.22 1.88 -17.63
C PRO A 151 2.98 1.89 -16.74
N THR A 152 3.13 2.46 -15.54
CA THR A 152 2.10 2.57 -14.52
C THR A 152 2.09 3.96 -13.90
N LEU A 153 0.89 4.46 -13.61
CA LEU A 153 0.66 5.72 -12.93
C LEU A 153 -0.30 5.47 -11.78
N ASN A 154 -0.01 6.07 -10.63
CA ASN A 154 -0.89 6.01 -9.47
C ASN A 154 -0.92 7.38 -8.78
N TYR A 155 -2.10 7.99 -8.73
CA TYR A 155 -2.35 9.26 -8.06
C TYR A 155 -3.18 9.02 -6.81
N LYS A 156 -2.80 9.63 -5.69
CA LYS A 156 -3.51 9.53 -4.40
C LYS A 156 -3.72 10.95 -3.85
N ARG A 157 -4.86 11.17 -3.22
CA ARG A 157 -5.19 12.41 -2.52
C ARG A 157 -5.95 12.10 -1.25
N GLN A 158 -5.50 12.64 -0.13
CA GLN A 158 -6.16 12.55 1.16
C GLN A 158 -6.06 13.89 1.90
N GLY A 159 -7.19 14.59 2.04
CA GLY A 159 -7.21 15.93 2.63
C GLY A 159 -6.30 16.90 1.84
N PRO A 160 -5.36 17.60 2.50
CA PRO A 160 -4.41 18.49 1.83
C PRO A 160 -3.24 17.75 1.16
N PHE A 161 -3.05 16.47 1.46
CA PHE A 161 -1.94 15.68 0.94
C PHE A 161 -2.30 15.08 -0.42
N GLU A 162 -1.43 15.26 -1.39
CA GLU A 162 -1.53 14.70 -2.73
C GLU A 162 -0.19 14.02 -3.05
N GLN A 163 -0.25 12.92 -3.79
CA GLN A 163 0.91 12.14 -4.17
C GLN A 163 0.70 11.56 -5.57
N LEU A 164 1.71 11.70 -6.44
CA LEU A 164 1.74 11.07 -7.75
C LEU A 164 2.92 10.11 -7.81
N ASP A 165 2.63 8.86 -8.13
CA ASP A 165 3.59 7.79 -8.36
C ASP A 165 3.62 7.48 -9.85
N LEU A 166 4.77 7.63 -10.49
CA LEU A 166 5.00 7.25 -11.88
C LEU A 166 6.03 6.14 -11.91
N GLY A 167 5.74 5.04 -12.57
CA GLY A 167 6.68 3.93 -12.64
C GLY A 167 6.56 3.12 -13.92
N ALA A 168 7.50 2.21 -14.07
CA ALA A 168 7.45 1.21 -15.10
C ALA A 168 8.01 -0.11 -14.58
N TYR A 169 7.42 -1.21 -15.03
CA TYR A 169 7.96 -2.54 -14.82
C TYR A 169 8.46 -3.12 -16.13
N LEU A 170 9.61 -3.77 -16.07
CA LEU A 170 10.12 -4.65 -17.11
C LEU A 170 10.00 -6.08 -16.60
N TYR A 171 9.16 -6.86 -17.26
CA TYR A 171 9.09 -8.30 -17.01
C TYR A 171 9.86 -9.04 -18.09
N SER A 172 10.84 -9.84 -17.68
CA SER A 172 11.55 -10.78 -18.54
C SER A 172 11.77 -12.06 -17.75
N GLU A 173 10.88 -13.02 -17.97
CA GLU A 173 10.80 -14.26 -17.20
C GLU A 173 12.17 -14.92 -16.93
N PRO A 174 12.44 -15.36 -15.68
CA PRO A 174 11.59 -15.27 -14.47
C PRO A 174 11.73 -13.94 -13.69
N LEU A 175 12.49 -12.98 -14.22
CA LEU A 175 12.85 -11.74 -13.56
C LEU A 175 11.82 -10.64 -13.82
N MET A 176 11.58 -9.82 -12.80
CA MET A 176 10.87 -8.56 -12.89
C MET A 176 11.75 -7.46 -12.33
N ILE A 177 11.82 -6.32 -13.02
CA ILE A 177 12.48 -5.11 -12.54
C ILE A 177 11.46 -3.98 -12.56
N GLY A 178 11.36 -3.21 -11.49
CA GLY A 178 10.49 -2.05 -11.39
C GLY A 178 11.30 -0.80 -11.06
N LEU A 179 10.92 0.32 -11.66
CA LEU A 179 11.41 1.65 -11.30
C LEU A 179 10.21 2.56 -11.08
N TRP A 180 10.19 3.26 -9.96
CA TRP A 180 9.14 4.19 -9.59
C TRP A 180 9.72 5.50 -9.10
N TYR A 181 9.04 6.57 -9.43
CA TYR A 181 9.25 7.92 -8.94
C TYR A 181 8.02 8.36 -8.18
N ARG A 182 8.18 8.63 -6.89
CA ARG A 182 7.16 9.11 -5.96
C ARG A 182 7.37 10.60 -5.73
N GLY A 183 6.39 11.43 -6.10
CA GLY A 183 6.44 12.87 -5.88
C GLY A 183 5.54 13.68 -6.80
N LEU A 184 5.28 14.94 -6.42
CA LEU A 184 4.50 15.88 -7.22
C LEU A 184 5.44 16.84 -7.94
N PRO A 185 5.64 16.71 -9.27
CA PRO A 185 6.51 17.64 -10.00
C PRO A 185 5.91 19.05 -10.17
N TYR A 186 4.61 19.24 -9.92
CA TYR A 186 3.86 20.46 -10.30
C TYR A 186 3.32 21.31 -9.15
N ARG A 187 3.40 20.86 -7.88
CA ARG A 187 2.96 21.65 -6.72
C ARG A 187 4.08 21.74 -5.68
N PRO A 188 4.80 22.87 -5.62
CA PRO A 188 5.66 23.13 -4.49
C PRO A 188 4.81 23.37 -3.25
N ILE A 189 5.06 22.60 -2.19
CA ILE A 189 4.61 22.93 -0.84
C ILE A 189 5.77 23.72 -0.23
N GLU A 190 5.52 24.95 0.24
CA GLU A 190 6.53 25.80 0.90
C GLU A 190 7.83 26.03 0.07
N ASN A 191 7.70 26.41 -1.22
CA ASN A 191 8.84 26.70 -2.11
C ASN A 191 9.84 25.54 -2.33
N GLN A 192 9.47 24.30 -1.97
CA GLN A 192 10.30 23.12 -2.25
C GLN A 192 9.62 22.18 -3.24
N LEU A 193 10.40 21.66 -4.19
CA LEU A 193 9.96 20.60 -5.09
C LEU A 193 9.66 19.35 -4.25
N ASN A 194 8.40 18.91 -4.24
CA ASN A 194 7.96 17.74 -3.48
C ASN A 194 8.43 16.44 -4.15
N ARG A 195 9.72 16.15 -4.01
CA ARG A 195 10.40 14.93 -4.47
C ARG A 195 10.54 14.01 -3.27
N ASP A 196 9.78 12.93 -3.25
CA ASP A 196 9.70 12.05 -2.08
C ASP A 196 10.75 10.94 -2.20
N ALA A 197 10.58 10.02 -3.15
CA ALA A 197 11.50 8.89 -3.30
C ALA A 197 11.60 8.34 -4.74
N LEU A 198 12.75 7.77 -5.05
CA LEU A 198 12.94 6.85 -6.18
C LEU A 198 12.93 5.43 -5.65
N VAL A 199 12.00 4.60 -6.09
CA VAL A 199 11.90 3.21 -5.65
C VAL A 199 12.39 2.29 -6.75
N VAL A 200 13.36 1.44 -6.42
CA VAL A 200 13.86 0.39 -7.30
C VAL A 200 13.39 -0.95 -6.76
N MET A 201 12.87 -1.80 -7.65
CA MET A 201 12.36 -3.12 -7.29
C MET A 201 12.97 -4.19 -8.20
N VAL A 202 13.30 -5.34 -7.62
CA VAL A 202 13.66 -6.55 -8.35
C VAL A 202 12.88 -7.71 -7.76
N GLY A 203 12.24 -8.52 -8.62
CA GLY A 203 11.49 -9.69 -8.21
C GLY A 203 11.78 -10.90 -9.08
N VAL A 204 11.61 -12.09 -8.51
CA VAL A 204 11.80 -13.37 -9.19
C VAL A 204 10.56 -14.23 -8.98
N ASN A 205 10.00 -14.72 -10.09
CA ASN A 205 8.86 -15.64 -10.08
C ASN A 205 9.39 -17.06 -10.25
N LEU A 206 9.26 -17.87 -9.20
CA LEU A 206 9.75 -19.24 -9.21
C LEU A 206 8.71 -20.18 -9.83
N PRO A 207 9.15 -21.25 -10.52
CA PRO A 207 8.25 -22.27 -11.08
C PRO A 207 7.37 -22.97 -10.03
N SER A 208 7.75 -22.93 -8.75
CA SER A 208 6.98 -23.48 -7.63
C SER A 208 5.70 -22.71 -7.31
N GLY A 209 5.50 -21.53 -7.91
CA GLY A 209 4.39 -20.62 -7.60
C GLY A 209 4.70 -19.61 -6.49
N MET A 210 5.94 -19.58 -6.01
CA MET A 210 6.44 -18.54 -5.09
C MET A 210 7.01 -17.37 -5.89
N ASN A 211 6.65 -16.13 -5.55
CA ASN A 211 7.34 -14.94 -6.03
C ASN A 211 8.02 -14.25 -4.85
N VAL A 212 9.24 -13.78 -5.09
CA VAL A 212 10.03 -13.05 -4.10
C VAL A 212 10.41 -11.72 -4.73
N GLY A 213 10.10 -10.63 -4.04
CA GLY A 213 10.42 -9.27 -4.44
C GLY A 213 11.26 -8.59 -3.38
N TYR A 214 12.15 -7.71 -3.82
CA TYR A 214 12.90 -6.80 -2.99
C TYR A 214 12.76 -5.39 -3.57
N SER A 215 12.42 -4.43 -2.72
CA SER A 215 12.35 -3.01 -3.07
C SER A 215 13.24 -2.17 -2.16
N PHE A 216 13.78 -1.10 -2.73
CA PHE A 216 14.56 -0.11 -2.04
C PHE A 216 14.00 1.28 -2.37
N ASP A 217 13.51 1.96 -1.35
CA ASP A 217 13.01 3.34 -1.43
C ASP A 217 14.17 4.30 -1.13
N TYR A 218 14.66 4.96 -2.18
CA TYR A 218 15.68 5.99 -2.08
C TYR A 218 15.03 7.37 -1.90
N THR A 219 15.07 7.92 -0.70
CA THR A 219 14.51 9.24 -0.38
C THR A 219 15.31 10.35 -1.08
N VAL A 220 14.63 11.15 -1.91
CA VAL A 220 15.23 12.26 -2.70
C VAL A 220 15.00 13.62 -2.03
N SER A 221 14.16 13.69 -0.99
CA SER A 221 13.81 14.91 -0.26
C SER A 221 14.96 15.43 0.62
N GLN A 222 14.79 16.60 1.25
CA GLN A 222 15.78 17.21 2.15
C GLN A 222 16.11 16.39 3.40
N LEU A 223 15.35 15.33 3.72
CA LEU A 223 15.75 14.34 4.73
C LEU A 223 16.98 13.53 4.27
N GLY A 224 17.24 13.49 2.96
CA GLY A 224 18.46 12.95 2.36
C GLY A 224 18.74 11.47 2.67
N MET A 225 19.92 11.02 2.25
CA MET A 225 20.41 9.66 2.52
C MET A 225 20.74 9.41 4.01
N GLN A 226 20.69 10.44 4.86
CA GLN A 226 20.89 10.31 6.31
C GLN A 226 19.78 9.48 6.96
N SER A 227 18.60 9.38 6.33
CA SER A 227 17.52 8.50 6.80
C SER A 227 17.72 7.01 6.45
N GLY A 228 18.79 6.64 5.73
CA GLY A 228 19.15 5.25 5.42
C GLY A 228 18.34 4.56 4.31
N GLY A 229 17.29 5.20 3.79
CA GLY A 229 16.33 4.57 2.87
C GLY A 229 15.49 3.48 3.53
N ALA A 230 14.52 2.91 2.81
CA ALA A 230 13.71 1.80 3.30
C ALA A 230 13.92 0.54 2.44
N HIS A 231 14.18 -0.58 3.10
CA HIS A 231 14.36 -1.89 2.47
C HIS A 231 13.13 -2.75 2.73
N GLU A 232 12.50 -3.25 1.68
CA GLU A 232 11.32 -4.11 1.79
C GLU A 232 11.54 -5.44 1.07
N ILE A 233 11.13 -6.53 1.71
CA ILE A 233 11.14 -7.87 1.13
C ILE A 233 9.71 -8.38 1.09
N SER A 234 9.21 -8.69 -0.10
CA SER A 234 7.89 -9.26 -0.32
C SER A 234 7.98 -10.71 -0.74
N VAL A 235 7.21 -11.60 -0.11
CA VAL A 235 7.10 -13.00 -0.53
C VAL A 235 5.63 -13.30 -0.75
N SER A 236 5.29 -13.79 -1.95
CA SER A 236 3.94 -14.21 -2.31
C SER A 236 3.93 -15.67 -2.72
N PHE A 237 2.87 -16.39 -2.34
CA PHE A 237 2.69 -17.79 -2.67
C PHE A 237 1.35 -17.98 -3.37
N LEU A 238 1.39 -18.46 -4.60
CA LEU A 238 0.19 -18.84 -5.34
C LEU A 238 -0.15 -20.30 -5.04
N LEU A 239 -1.13 -20.50 -4.15
CA LEU A 239 -1.73 -21.81 -3.91
C LEU A 239 -2.79 -22.10 -4.99
N ALA A 240 -2.34 -22.31 -6.22
CA ALA A 240 -3.22 -22.76 -7.31
C ALA A 240 -3.30 -24.29 -7.31
N ASP A 241 -4.52 -24.81 -7.46
CA ASP A 241 -4.74 -26.24 -7.67
C ASP A 241 -4.09 -26.64 -9.01
N LYS A 242 -2.98 -27.39 -8.92
CA LYS A 242 -2.18 -27.85 -10.08
C LYS A 242 -3.02 -28.67 -11.07
N ASN A 243 -4.19 -29.17 -10.67
CA ASN A 243 -5.04 -30.07 -11.45
C ASN A 243 -6.13 -29.37 -12.29
N LYS A 244 -6.27 -28.05 -12.27
CA LYS A 244 -7.17 -27.35 -13.20
C LYS A 244 -6.54 -27.22 -14.58
N SER A 245 -6.61 -28.27 -15.39
CA SER A 245 -6.08 -28.30 -16.78
C SER A 245 -6.83 -27.39 -17.76
N LYS A 246 -7.97 -26.83 -17.35
CA LYS A 246 -8.73 -25.84 -18.12
C LYS A 246 -8.93 -24.59 -17.27
N LEU A 247 -8.25 -23.52 -17.64
CA LEU A 247 -8.70 -22.17 -17.30
C LEU A 247 -10.15 -22.08 -17.80
N ARG A 248 -11.12 -21.89 -16.89
CA ARG A 248 -12.49 -21.62 -17.32
C ARG A 248 -12.45 -20.32 -18.12
N SER A 249 -13.35 -20.13 -19.09
CA SER A 249 -13.48 -18.86 -19.82
C SER A 249 -13.75 -17.63 -18.91
N ARG A 250 -13.96 -17.85 -17.61
CA ARG A 250 -14.10 -16.87 -16.53
C ARG A 250 -12.81 -16.61 -15.74
N ASP A 251 -11.74 -17.37 -15.98
CA ASP A 251 -10.44 -17.18 -15.35
C ASP A 251 -9.69 -16.10 -16.15
N THR A 252 -10.13 -14.86 -15.97
CA THR A 252 -9.55 -13.72 -16.68
C THR A 252 -8.18 -13.40 -16.08
N ILE A 253 -7.13 -13.54 -16.89
CA ILE A 253 -5.76 -13.22 -16.48
C ILE A 253 -5.65 -11.70 -16.35
N LEU A 254 -5.46 -11.22 -15.11
CA LEU A 254 -5.13 -9.82 -14.87
C LEU A 254 -3.80 -9.47 -15.54
N PRO A 255 -3.73 -8.37 -16.32
CA PRO A 255 -2.48 -7.89 -16.91
C PRO A 255 -1.52 -7.27 -15.88
N CYS A 256 -1.96 -7.11 -14.63
CA CYS A 256 -1.18 -6.53 -13.56
C CYS A 256 0.13 -7.32 -13.34
N PRO A 257 1.25 -6.63 -13.04
CA PRO A 257 2.49 -7.27 -12.64
C PRO A 257 2.27 -8.23 -11.47
N LYS A 258 2.90 -9.41 -11.54
CA LYS A 258 2.87 -10.41 -10.46
C LYS A 258 4.06 -10.16 -9.53
N PHE A 259 3.80 -9.80 -8.28
CA PHE A 259 4.77 -9.68 -7.19
C PHE A 259 4.27 -10.51 -6.00
#